data_AF-A0A316HKI5-F1
#
_entry.id   AF-A0A316HKI5-F1
#
_cell.length_a   1.000
_cell.length_b   1.000
_cell.length_c   1.000
_cell.angle_alpha   90.00
_cell.angle_beta   90.00
_cell.angle_gamma   90.00
#
_symmetry.space_group_name_H-M   'P 1'
#
loop_
_entity.id
_entity.type
_entity.pdbx_description
1 polymer ?
#
loop_
_entity_poly.entity_id
_entity_poly.type
_entity_poly.pdbx_seq_one_letter_code
_entity_poly.pdbx_strand_id
1 'polypeptide(L)' 'MTAEKMIIITGKQYLALKQQMESSEGLSYNIGTDKHPEMVRVTNIYMDTDPDFTRNPKQFGSMHEDLNVQVKLEYTPPAP' A
#
# COMPACT_ATOMS: atom_id res chain seq x y z
N MET A 1 -18.40 -5.47 -1.13
CA MET A 1 -17.84 -4.47 -2.09
C MET A 1 -16.48 -4.06 -1.55
N THR A 2 -15.44 -4.11 -2.37
CA THR A 2 -14.11 -3.59 -2.04
C THR A 2 -13.97 -2.17 -2.57
N ALA A 3 -13.25 -1.33 -1.85
CA ALA A 3 -12.93 0.04 -2.22
C ALA A 3 -11.43 0.16 -2.51
N GLU A 4 -11.07 1.16 -3.30
CA GLU A 4 -9.70 1.39 -3.75
C GLU A 4 -9.27 2.83 -3.46
N LYS A 5 -8.03 3.03 -3.02
CA LYS A 5 -7.47 4.37 -2.80
C LYS A 5 -5.99 4.42 -3.14
N MET A 6 -5.59 5.48 -3.84
CA MET A 6 -4.20 5.77 -4.12
C MET A 6 -3.62 6.58 -2.96
N ILE A 7 -2.51 6.12 -2.40
CA ILE A 7 -1.76 6.85 -1.38
C ILE A 7 -0.28 6.91 -1.75
N ILE A 8 0.42 7.87 -1.16
CA ILE A 8 1.88 7.98 -1.27
C ILE A 8 2.46 7.52 0.06
N ILE A 9 3.32 6.52 0.03
CA ILE A 9 4.04 5.99 1.19
C ILE A 9 5.50 5.82 0.84
N THR A 10 6.36 5.66 1.83
CA THR A 10 7.77 5.34 1.59
C THR A 10 7.93 3.88 1.14
N GLY A 11 9.02 3.58 0.41
CA GLY A 11 9.38 2.21 0.05
C GLY A 11 9.47 1.29 1.27
N LYS A 12 9.99 1.80 2.39
CA LYS A 12 10.00 1.08 3.68
C LYS A 12 8.61 0.72 4.18
N GLN A 13 7.68 1.68 4.15
CA GLN A 13 6.29 1.45 4.52
C GLN A 13 5.64 0.42 3.60
N TYR A 14 5.85 0.51 2.28
CA TYR A 14 5.32 -0.47 1.33
C TYR A 14 5.79 -1.90 1.66
N LEU A 15 7.11 -2.09 1.87
CA LEU A 15 7.67 -3.40 2.21
C LEU A 15 7.13 -3.93 3.54
N ALA A 16 7.02 -3.07 4.56
CA ALA A 16 6.47 -3.45 5.86
C ALA A 16 4.99 -3.87 5.77
N LEU A 17 4.17 -3.11 5.03
CA LEU A 17 2.76 -3.44 4.80
C LEU A 17 2.64 -4.77 4.04
N LYS A 18 3.43 -4.96 2.98
CA LYS A 18 3.44 -6.20 2.19
C LYS A 18 3.81 -7.41 3.04
N GLN A 19 4.86 -7.31 3.86
CA GLN A 19 5.28 -8.40 4.74
C GLN A 19 4.21 -8.75 5.79
N GLN A 20 3.54 -7.73 6.36
CA GLN A 20 2.43 -7.96 7.28
C GLN A 20 1.25 -8.65 6.61
N MET A 21 0.97 -8.29 5.35
CA MET A 21 -0.09 -8.90 4.55
C MET A 21 0.21 -10.34 4.12
N GLU A 22 1.46 -10.73 3.93
CA GLU A 22 1.82 -12.14 3.69
C GLU A 22 1.52 -13.03 4.91
N SER A 23 1.46 -12.43 6.10
CA SER A 23 1.24 -13.14 7.37
C SER A 23 -0.23 -13.12 7.83
N SER A 24 -1.15 -12.45 7.12
CA SER A 24 -2.53 -12.23 7.57
C SER A 24 -3.50 -12.04 6.39
N GLU A 25 -4.77 -12.44 6.55
CA GLU A 25 -5.84 -12.22 5.54
C GLU A 25 -6.27 -10.75 5.38
N GLY A 26 -5.38 -9.80 5.65
CA GLY A 26 -5.62 -8.36 5.62
C GLY A 26 -5.07 -7.63 6.83
N LEU A 27 -4.86 -6.33 6.66
CA LEU A 27 -4.19 -5.46 7.62
C LEU A 27 -5.07 -4.26 7.96
N SER A 28 -5.16 -3.88 9.23
CA SER A 28 -5.80 -2.62 9.62
C SER A 28 -4.82 -1.47 9.40
N TYR A 29 -5.17 -0.53 8.52
CA TYR A 29 -4.31 0.60 8.16
C TYR A 29 -5.12 1.90 8.13
N ASN A 30 -4.48 3.00 8.56
CA ASN A 30 -5.06 4.33 8.48
C ASN A 30 -4.79 4.93 7.11
N ILE A 31 -5.81 5.03 6.27
CA ILE A 31 -5.75 5.70 4.96
C ILE A 31 -6.15 7.18 5.02
N GLY A 32 -6.49 7.67 6.21
CA GLY A 32 -6.87 9.05 6.47
C GLY A 32 -5.67 9.94 6.75
N THR A 33 -5.96 11.14 7.24
CA THR A 33 -4.93 12.08 7.73
C THR A 33 -4.92 12.09 9.26
N ASP A 34 -3.91 12.67 9.88
CA ASP A 34 -3.86 12.79 11.35
C ASP A 34 -5.08 13.53 11.93
N LYS A 35 -5.69 14.44 11.16
CA LYS A 35 -6.89 15.20 11.54
C LYS A 35 -8.19 14.45 11.29
N HIS A 36 -8.18 13.53 10.32
CA HIS A 36 -9.33 12.71 9.94
C HIS A 36 -8.83 11.28 9.69
N PRO A 37 -8.56 10.51 10.76
CA PRO A 37 -8.12 9.13 10.62
C PRO A 37 -9.25 8.28 10.06
N GLU A 38 -8.92 7.43 9.11
CA GLU A 38 -9.83 6.52 8.43
C GLU A 38 -9.20 5.13 8.47
N MET A 39 -9.57 4.37 9.50
CA MET A 39 -9.08 3.00 9.69
C MET A 39 -9.86 2.05 8.80
N VAL A 40 -9.15 1.34 7.94
CA VAL A 40 -9.74 0.36 7.02
C VAL A 40 -8.99 -0.96 7.07
N ARG A 41 -9.69 -2.04 6.71
CA ARG A 41 -9.05 -3.35 6.53
C ARG A 41 -8.58 -3.46 5.08
N VAL A 42 -7.28 -3.22 4.89
CA VAL A 42 -6.58 -3.41 3.62
C VAL A 42 -6.52 -4.90 3.33
N THR A 43 -7.00 -5.29 2.14
CA THR A 43 -7.00 -6.66 1.63
C THR A 43 -5.97 -6.86 0.54
N ASN A 44 -5.56 -5.79 -0.16
CA ASN A 44 -4.43 -5.83 -1.07
C ASN A 44 -3.67 -4.50 -1.18
N ILE A 45 -2.39 -4.57 -1.55
CA ILE A 45 -1.56 -3.40 -1.85
C ILE A 45 -0.75 -3.64 -3.12
N TYR A 46 -0.88 -2.72 -4.06
CA TYR A 46 -0.14 -2.74 -5.31
C TYR A 46 0.66 -1.46 -5.39
N MET A 47 1.92 -1.58 -5.78
CA MET A 47 2.68 -0.42 -6.17
C MET A 47 2.14 0.05 -7.52
N ASP A 48 1.89 1.34 -7.66
CA ASP A 48 1.52 1.93 -8.94
C ASP A 48 2.79 2.01 -9.79
N THR A 49 3.18 0.85 -10.31
CA THR A 49 4.29 0.74 -11.23
C THR A 49 3.78 1.16 -12.58
N ASP A 50 4.15 2.37 -12.99
CA ASP A 50 4.27 2.72 -14.40
C ASP A 50 4.89 1.50 -15.15
N PRO A 51 4.38 1.08 -16.31
CA PRO A 51 4.92 -0.06 -17.05
C PRO A 51 6.45 0.00 -17.24
N ASP A 52 7.08 1.17 -17.21
CA ASP A 52 8.55 1.28 -17.21
C ASP A 52 9.23 0.74 -15.94
N PHE A 53 8.57 0.74 -14.78
CA PHE A 53 9.05 0.11 -13.53
C PHE A 53 8.98 -1.42 -13.58
N THR A 54 7.94 -2.00 -14.20
CA THR A 54 7.79 -3.47 -14.31
C THR A 54 8.83 -4.13 -15.22
N ARG A 55 9.45 -3.35 -16.11
CA ARG A 55 10.47 -3.83 -17.06
C ARG A 55 11.83 -4.07 -16.42
N ASN A 56 12.06 -3.61 -15.19
CA ASN A 56 13.35 -3.74 -14.53
C ASN A 56 13.23 -4.36 -13.12
N PRO A 57 13.14 -5.70 -13.01
CA PRO A 57 13.03 -6.41 -11.73
C PRO A 57 14.19 -6.11 -10.75
N LYS A 58 15.32 -5.55 -11.22
CA LYS A 58 16.44 -5.13 -10.36
C LYS A 58 16.18 -3.80 -9.62
N GLN A 59 15.27 -2.95 -10.11
CA GLN A 59 14.83 -1.74 -9.39
C GLN A 59 13.91 -2.06 -8.21
N PHE A 60 13.18 -3.17 -8.24
CA PHE A 60 12.44 -3.67 -7.07
C PHE A 60 13.39 -3.97 -5.90
N GLY A 61 14.59 -4.50 -6.19
CA GLY A 61 15.62 -4.78 -5.19
C GLY A 61 16.35 -3.54 -4.67
N SER A 62 16.09 -2.35 -5.24
CA SER A 62 16.72 -1.08 -4.88
C SER A 62 15.69 0.02 -4.64
N MET A 63 14.51 -0.35 -4.13
CA MET A 63 13.64 0.59 -3.42
C MET A 63 14.42 1.12 -2.23
N HIS A 64 15.03 2.30 -2.38
CA HIS A 64 15.58 3.02 -1.25
C HIS A 64 14.44 3.28 -0.26
N GLU A 65 14.67 2.91 1.00
CA GLU A 65 13.67 2.95 2.07
C GLU A 65 12.96 4.30 2.18
N ASP A 66 13.65 5.39 1.81
CA ASP A 66 13.18 6.77 1.92
C ASP A 66 12.49 7.32 0.66
N LEU A 67 12.41 6.55 -0.43
CA LEU A 67 11.73 7.01 -1.64
C LEU A 67 10.20 6.95 -1.46
N ASN A 68 9.54 8.09 -1.71
CA ASN A 68 8.09 8.15 -1.80
C ASN A 68 7.63 7.41 -3.06
N VAL A 69 6.74 6.45 -2.86
CA VAL A 69 6.12 5.65 -3.91
C VAL A 69 4.61 5.76 -3.83
N GLN A 70 3.99 5.81 -5.00
CA GLN A 70 2.55 5.76 -5.12
C GLN A 70 2.10 4.31 -5.09
N VAL A 71 1.11 4.01 -4.25
CA VAL A 71 0.55 2.67 -4.10
C VAL A 71 -0.96 2.73 -4.15
N LYS A 72 -1.55 1.70 -4.75
CA LYS A 72 -2.98 1.42 -4.75
C LYS A 72 -3.30 0.47 -3.61
N LEU A 73 -4.15 0.90 -2.69
CA LEU A 73 -4.70 0.07 -1.64
C LEU A 73 -6.09 -0.41 -2.03
N GLU A 74 -6.32 -1.72 -1.93
CA GLU A 74 -7.64 -2.32 -1.90
C GLU A 74 -8.02 -2.58 -0.44
N TYR A 75 -9.22 -2.15 -0.03
CA TYR A 75 -9.70 -2.33 1.32
C TYR A 75 -11.20 -2.63 1.37
N THR A 76 -11.63 -3.23 2.47
CA THR A 76 -13.05 -3.37 2.75
C THR A 76 -13.52 -2.10 3.47
N PRO A 77 -14.47 -1.33 2.90
CA PRO A 77 -15.03 -0.17 3.58
C PRO A 77 -15.74 -0.61 4.87
N PRO A 78 -15.74 0.23 5.92
CA PRO A 78 -16.49 -0.07 7.14
C PRO A 78 -17.96 -0.28 6.77
N ALA A 79 -18.58 -1.31 7.37
CA ALA A 79 -20.01 -1.55 7.18
C ALA A 79 -20.79 -0.30 7.64
N PRO A 80 -21.85 0.09 6.91
CA PRO A 80 -22.67 1.25 7.26
C PRO A 80 -23.36 1.08 8.62
#